data_AF-A0A919I069-F1
#
_entry.id   AF-A0A919I069-F1
#
_cell.length_a   1.000
_cell.length_b   1.000
_cell.length_c   1.000
_cell.angle_alpha   90.00
_cell.angle_beta   90.00
_cell.angle_gamma   90.00
#
_symmetry.space_group_name_H-M   'P 1'
#
loop_
_entity.id
_entity.type
_entity.pdbx_description
1 polymer ?
#
loop_
_entity_poly.entity_id
_entity_poly.type
_entity_poly.pdbx_seq_one_letter_code
_entity_poly.pdbx_strand_id
1 'polypeptide(L)'
;MSIRIIPQDELGSSEKRTAEAIPPLLFPRLKNLYNRRAERLRELAANNPLGDYLRFAALIAHAREVVLYDHPLQMDLTARIKAASEQGKPPLDIHVLPRDKHWHKLLHSLIAELKPEMSGPALAVIENLEKASEQELEQMASALFVSDFASVSSDKAPFIWAALSLYWAQMASLIPEKRAPNTANSASSARCAARCRSPASCKSAPLRGCAICTATCAKLSGT
;
A
#
# COMPACT_ATOMS: atom_id res chain seq x y z
N MET A 1 -21.87 -34.53 14.04
CA MET A 1 -21.39 -33.88 12.80
C MET A 1 -20.59 -34.90 12.02
N SER A 2 -21.05 -35.32 10.83
CA SER A 2 -20.34 -36.28 9.99
C SER A 2 -19.37 -35.56 9.06
N ILE A 3 -18.08 -35.78 9.27
CA ILE A 3 -17.04 -35.32 8.33
C ILE A 3 -17.09 -36.27 7.13
N ARG A 4 -17.47 -35.75 5.96
CA ARG A 4 -17.37 -36.49 4.70
C ARG A 4 -15.94 -36.37 4.20
N ILE A 5 -15.21 -37.48 4.17
CA ILE A 5 -13.89 -37.57 3.55
C ILE A 5 -14.12 -37.85 2.07
N ILE A 6 -13.73 -36.89 1.23
CA ILE A 6 -13.86 -37.00 -0.23
C ILE A 6 -12.57 -37.63 -0.77
N PRO A 7 -12.65 -38.65 -1.65
CA PRO A 7 -11.48 -39.27 -2.30
C PRO A 7 -10.68 -38.26 -3.13
N GLN A 8 -9.35 -38.37 -3.16
CA GLN A 8 -8.46 -37.44 -3.88
C GLN A 8 -8.80 -37.30 -5.37
N ASP A 9 -9.33 -38.36 -6.00
CA ASP A 9 -9.65 -38.37 -7.44
C ASP A 9 -10.84 -37.46 -7.79
N GLU A 10 -11.75 -37.20 -6.84
CA GLU A 10 -12.88 -36.27 -7.01
C GLU A 10 -12.47 -34.80 -6.83
N LEU A 11 -11.33 -34.53 -6.18
CA LEU A 11 -10.77 -33.18 -6.05
C LEU A 11 -10.31 -32.65 -7.42
N GLY A 12 -9.67 -33.49 -8.24
CA GLY A 12 -9.17 -33.08 -9.56
C GLY A 12 -10.26 -32.71 -10.59
N SER A 13 -11.50 -33.20 -10.40
CA SER A 13 -12.63 -32.88 -11.27
C SER A 13 -13.45 -31.68 -10.79
N SER A 14 -13.45 -31.41 -9.47
CA SER A 14 -14.14 -30.27 -8.86
C SER A 14 -13.29 -29.00 -8.78
N GLU A 15 -11.95 -29.12 -8.73
CA GLU A 15 -11.02 -27.97 -8.76
C GLU A 15 -11.09 -27.15 -10.05
N LYS A 16 -11.56 -27.74 -11.15
CA LYS A 16 -11.71 -27.04 -12.43
C LYS A 16 -12.83 -25.99 -12.46
N ARG A 17 -13.70 -25.92 -11.45
CA ARG A 17 -14.85 -24.99 -11.44
C ARG A 17 -14.72 -23.77 -10.52
N THR A 18 -13.65 -23.65 -9.73
CA THR A 18 -13.45 -22.48 -8.82
C THR A 18 -12.08 -21.83 -8.91
N ALA A 19 -11.15 -22.37 -9.69
CA ALA A 19 -9.95 -21.66 -10.12
C ALA A 19 -10.22 -20.89 -11.42
N GLU A 20 -11.14 -19.92 -11.39
CA GLU A 20 -11.05 -18.82 -12.35
C GLU A 20 -9.63 -18.26 -12.25
N ALA A 21 -8.91 -18.24 -13.37
CA ALA A 21 -7.50 -17.89 -13.42
C ALA A 21 -7.24 -16.57 -12.66
N ILE A 22 -6.62 -16.66 -11.47
CA ILE A 22 -6.25 -15.48 -10.70
C ILE A 22 -5.29 -14.68 -11.57
N PRO A 23 -5.63 -13.44 -11.94
CA PRO A 23 -4.76 -12.64 -12.78
C PRO A 23 -3.42 -12.46 -12.06
N PRO A 24 -2.29 -12.55 -12.77
CA PRO A 24 -0.96 -12.52 -12.17
C PRO A 24 -0.69 -11.22 -11.38
N LEU A 25 -1.43 -10.15 -11.69
CA LEU A 25 -1.37 -8.86 -11.00
C LEU A 25 -2.77 -8.39 -10.62
N LEU A 26 -2.95 -8.08 -9.32
CA LEU A 26 -4.15 -7.41 -8.82
C LEU A 26 -3.84 -5.94 -8.55
N PHE A 27 -4.54 -5.06 -9.26
CA PHE A 27 -4.46 -3.62 -9.05
C PHE A 27 -5.19 -3.20 -7.77
N PRO A 28 -4.70 -2.16 -7.07
CA PRO A 28 -5.36 -1.68 -5.87
C PRO A 28 -6.69 -1.04 -6.23
N ARG A 29 -7.79 -1.63 -5.74
CA ARG A 29 -9.12 -1.02 -5.78
C ARG A 29 -9.27 -0.15 -4.54
N LEU A 30 -9.09 1.15 -4.70
CA LEU A 30 -9.07 2.08 -3.56
C LEU A 30 -10.45 2.28 -2.92
N LYS A 31 -11.53 2.02 -3.67
CA LYS A 31 -12.91 2.12 -3.16
C LYS A 31 -13.10 1.25 -1.91
N ASN A 32 -13.38 1.89 -0.78
CA ASN A 32 -13.58 1.26 0.53
C ASN A 32 -12.35 0.48 1.03
N LEU A 33 -11.14 0.73 0.51
CA LEU A 33 -9.95 -0.01 0.93
C LEU A 33 -9.53 0.41 2.33
N TYR A 34 -9.42 1.71 2.58
CA TYR A 34 -8.95 2.22 3.85
C TYR A 34 -10.05 2.21 4.90
N ASN A 35 -11.32 2.39 4.50
CA ASN A 35 -12.45 2.17 5.39
C ASN A 35 -12.48 0.74 5.97
N ARG A 36 -12.40 -0.30 5.10
CA ARG A 36 -12.35 -1.70 5.55
C ARG A 36 -11.15 -2.00 6.44
N ARG A 37 -10.01 -1.36 6.19
CA ARG A 37 -8.82 -1.48 7.06
C ARG A 37 -9.05 -0.87 8.43
N ALA A 38 -9.66 0.31 8.49
CA ALA A 38 -9.97 0.97 9.74
C ALA A 38 -10.94 0.12 10.59
N GLU A 39 -12.02 -0.39 9.99
CA GLU A 39 -12.96 -1.31 10.64
C GLU A 39 -12.24 -2.55 11.19
N ARG A 40 -11.44 -3.21 10.35
CA ARG A 40 -10.70 -4.40 10.77
C ARG A 40 -9.72 -4.12 11.92
N LEU A 41 -9.05 -2.98 11.91
CA LEU A 41 -8.15 -2.58 13.01
C LEU A 41 -8.91 -2.33 14.32
N ARG A 42 -10.11 -1.72 14.26
CA ARG A 42 -10.98 -1.54 15.44
C ARG A 42 -11.45 -2.87 16.00
N GLU A 43 -11.85 -3.81 15.15
CA GLU A 43 -12.21 -5.18 15.59
C GLU A 43 -11.04 -5.86 16.31
N LEU A 44 -9.84 -5.80 15.72
CA LEU A 44 -8.65 -6.40 16.32
C LEU A 44 -8.24 -5.70 17.63
N ALA A 45 -8.59 -4.44 17.80
CA ALA A 45 -8.27 -3.68 19.01
C ALA A 45 -9.11 -4.06 20.24
N ALA A 46 -10.29 -4.66 20.05
CA ALA A 46 -11.24 -4.91 21.13
C ALA A 46 -10.70 -5.88 22.20
N ASN A 47 -9.91 -6.88 21.81
CA ASN A 47 -9.41 -7.94 22.69
C ASN A 47 -7.88 -8.11 22.56
N ASN A 48 -7.14 -7.01 22.42
CA ASN A 48 -5.69 -7.06 22.21
C ASN A 48 -4.95 -6.14 23.20
N PRO A 49 -3.83 -6.59 23.81
CA PRO A 49 -3.01 -5.77 24.69
C PRO A 49 -2.46 -4.50 23.99
N LEU A 50 -2.36 -4.49 22.66
CA LEU A 50 -1.99 -3.34 21.85
C LEU A 50 -3.20 -2.57 21.31
N GLY A 51 -4.36 -2.67 21.98
CA GLY A 51 -5.63 -2.11 21.53
C GLY A 51 -5.57 -0.62 21.23
N ASP A 52 -4.89 0.17 22.08
CA ASP A 52 -4.77 1.62 21.87
C ASP A 52 -3.96 1.96 20.61
N TYR A 53 -2.87 1.24 20.37
CA TYR A 53 -2.08 1.39 19.15
C TYR A 53 -2.89 0.99 17.90
N LEU A 54 -3.67 -0.09 17.97
CA LEU A 54 -4.53 -0.52 16.86
C LEU A 54 -5.66 0.49 16.59
N ARG A 55 -6.24 1.09 17.63
CA ARG A 55 -7.20 2.20 17.50
C ARG A 55 -6.56 3.41 16.83
N PHE A 56 -5.35 3.78 17.25
CA PHE A 56 -4.56 4.84 16.60
C PHE A 56 -4.28 4.54 15.12
N ALA A 57 -3.86 3.31 14.79
CA ALA A 57 -3.66 2.91 13.40
C ALA A 57 -4.97 2.93 12.60
N ALA A 58 -6.10 2.61 13.23
CA ALA A 58 -7.42 2.70 12.61
C ALA A 58 -7.81 4.15 12.30
N LEU A 59 -7.46 5.11 13.16
CA LEU A 59 -7.66 6.55 12.90
C LEU A 59 -6.86 6.99 11.68
N ILE A 60 -5.58 6.62 11.58
CA ILE A 60 -4.75 6.92 10.40
C ILE A 60 -5.35 6.30 9.14
N ALA A 61 -5.81 5.05 9.21
CA ALA A 61 -6.46 4.41 8.06
C ALA A 61 -7.74 5.13 7.64
N HIS A 62 -8.58 5.53 8.60
CA HIS A 62 -9.80 6.28 8.31
C HIS A 62 -9.49 7.64 7.67
N ALA A 63 -8.54 8.40 8.22
CA ALA A 63 -8.11 9.68 7.66
C ALA A 63 -7.60 9.54 6.22
N ARG A 64 -6.92 8.44 5.88
CA ARG A 64 -6.51 8.18 4.48
C ARG A 64 -7.70 7.99 3.53
N GLU A 65 -8.82 7.41 3.99
CA GLU A 65 -10.04 7.28 3.16
C GLU A 65 -10.63 8.67 2.86
N VAL A 66 -10.72 9.52 3.89
CA VAL A 66 -11.22 10.91 3.76
C VAL A 66 -10.33 11.71 2.81
N VAL A 67 -9.02 11.72 3.05
CA VAL A 67 -8.06 12.44 2.20
C VAL A 67 -8.04 11.92 0.76
N LEU A 68 -8.18 10.60 0.56
CA LEU A 68 -8.31 10.00 -0.77
C LEU A 68 -9.50 10.56 -1.55
N TYR A 69 -10.64 10.73 -0.86
CA TYR A 69 -11.87 11.23 -1.45
C TYR A 69 -11.74 12.72 -1.82
N ASP A 70 -11.18 13.54 -0.94
CA ASP A 70 -11.07 15.00 -1.14
C ASP A 70 -9.95 15.40 -2.11
N HIS A 71 -8.89 14.61 -2.19
CA HIS A 71 -7.70 14.91 -2.98
C HIS A 71 -7.30 13.75 -3.90
N PRO A 72 -8.09 13.47 -4.95
CA PRO A 72 -7.71 12.50 -5.97
C PRO A 72 -6.55 13.05 -6.82
N LEU A 73 -5.54 12.21 -7.05
CA LEU A 73 -4.44 12.51 -7.95
C LEU A 73 -4.93 12.48 -9.40
N GLN A 74 -4.68 13.57 -10.11
CA GLN A 74 -4.89 13.69 -11.54
C GLN A 74 -3.52 13.78 -12.23
N MET A 75 -3.11 12.70 -12.89
CA MET A 75 -1.83 12.60 -13.58
C MET A 75 -1.93 11.60 -14.74
N ASP A 76 -1.32 11.92 -15.89
CA ASP A 76 -1.18 10.95 -16.98
C ASP A 76 0.14 10.17 -16.85
N LEU A 77 0.03 8.87 -16.58
CA LEU A 77 1.17 7.96 -16.48
C LEU A 77 1.50 7.26 -17.81
N THR A 78 0.76 7.52 -18.89
CA THR A 78 0.86 6.80 -20.17
C THR A 78 2.27 6.81 -20.75
N ALA A 79 2.87 7.99 -20.88
CA ALA A 79 4.22 8.13 -21.44
C ALA A 79 5.26 7.40 -20.59
N ARG A 80 5.11 7.48 -19.26
CA ARG A 80 6.01 6.82 -18.30
C ARG A 80 5.90 5.30 -18.36
N ILE A 81 4.68 4.76 -18.42
CA ILE A 81 4.44 3.32 -18.53
C ILE A 81 5.10 2.78 -19.80
N LYS A 82 4.97 3.51 -20.93
CA LYS A 82 5.60 3.14 -22.20
C LYS A 82 7.14 3.09 -22.07
N ALA A 83 7.75 4.16 -21.57
CA ALA A 83 9.20 4.23 -21.39
C ALA A 83 9.73 3.16 -20.41
N ALA A 84 9.01 2.90 -19.32
CA ALA A 84 9.39 1.87 -18.36
C ALA A 84 9.31 0.46 -18.96
N SER A 85 8.27 0.20 -19.77
CA SER A 85 8.11 -1.06 -20.51
C SER A 85 9.25 -1.29 -21.50
N GLU A 86 9.67 -0.26 -22.25
CA GLU A 86 10.80 -0.35 -23.20
C GLU A 86 12.12 -0.66 -22.48
N GLN A 87 12.29 -0.17 -21.25
CA GLN A 87 13.49 -0.41 -20.43
C GLN A 87 13.40 -1.69 -19.57
N GLY A 88 12.28 -2.43 -19.61
CA GLY A 88 12.05 -3.60 -18.75
C GLY A 88 12.02 -3.27 -17.25
N LYS A 89 11.71 -2.02 -16.87
CA LYS A 89 11.68 -1.55 -15.48
C LYS A 89 10.25 -1.39 -14.96
N PRO A 90 10.02 -1.53 -13.65
CA PRO A 90 8.72 -1.21 -13.06
C PRO A 90 8.38 0.28 -13.25
N PRO A 91 7.16 0.63 -13.70
CA PRO A 91 6.79 2.03 -13.97
C PRO A 91 6.77 2.91 -12.70
N LEU A 92 6.45 2.31 -11.55
CA LEU A 92 6.38 2.98 -10.25
C LEU A 92 7.51 2.53 -9.31
N ASP A 93 8.76 2.52 -9.80
CA ASP A 93 9.93 2.27 -8.96
C ASP A 93 10.13 3.38 -7.92
N ILE A 94 10.16 3.02 -6.63
CA ILE A 94 10.28 3.96 -5.51
C ILE A 94 11.62 4.71 -5.47
N HIS A 95 12.67 4.18 -6.11
CA HIS A 95 14.00 4.78 -6.10
C HIS A 95 14.25 5.69 -7.31
N VAL A 96 13.46 5.55 -8.39
CA VAL A 96 13.68 6.25 -9.66
C VAL A 96 12.56 7.24 -9.96
N LEU A 97 11.37 7.05 -9.38
CA LEU A 97 10.25 7.95 -9.57
C LEU A 97 10.47 9.28 -8.81
N PRO A 98 10.57 10.42 -9.52
CA PRO A 98 10.52 11.72 -8.85
C PRO A 98 9.14 11.88 -8.20
N ARG A 99 9.14 12.38 -6.97
CA ARG A 99 7.91 12.66 -6.23
C ARG A 99 7.34 14.00 -6.65
N ASP A 100 6.03 14.05 -6.89
CA ASP A 100 5.31 15.27 -7.16
C ASP A 100 4.84 15.93 -5.86
N LYS A 101 4.78 17.27 -5.81
CA LYS A 101 4.32 18.03 -4.63
C LYS A 101 2.94 17.62 -4.11
N HIS A 102 2.14 16.91 -4.91
CA HIS A 102 0.89 16.31 -4.48
C HIS A 102 1.02 15.46 -3.20
N TRP A 103 2.13 14.76 -2.97
CA TRP A 103 2.28 13.97 -1.74
C TRP A 103 2.38 14.86 -0.48
N HIS A 104 2.96 16.06 -0.58
CA HIS A 104 2.93 17.05 0.51
C HIS A 104 1.50 17.50 0.81
N LYS A 105 0.71 17.76 -0.23
CA LYS A 105 -0.72 18.09 -0.07
C LYS A 105 -1.46 16.98 0.68
N LEU A 106 -1.24 15.72 0.31
CA LEU A 106 -1.83 14.57 1.01
C LEU A 106 -1.39 14.49 2.47
N LEU A 107 -0.12 14.79 2.78
CA LEU A 107 0.38 14.82 4.16
C LEU A 107 -0.27 15.92 4.99
N HIS A 108 -0.36 17.15 4.47
CA HIS A 108 -0.99 18.26 5.17
C HIS A 108 -2.47 18.02 5.43
N SER A 109 -3.20 17.46 4.45
CA SER A 109 -4.62 17.13 4.64
C SER A 109 -4.81 15.98 5.64
N LEU A 110 -3.91 14.99 5.64
CA LEU A 110 -3.92 13.92 6.66
C LEU A 110 -3.68 14.48 8.06
N ILE A 111 -2.73 15.43 8.19
CA ILE A 111 -2.45 16.11 9.45
C ILE A 111 -3.68 16.90 9.92
N ALA A 112 -4.33 17.66 9.04
CA ALA A 112 -5.52 18.44 9.37
C ALA A 112 -6.67 17.56 9.87
N GLU A 113 -6.89 16.40 9.24
CA GLU A 113 -7.91 15.42 9.63
C GLU A 113 -7.61 14.75 10.97
N LEU A 114 -6.33 14.46 11.25
CA LEU A 114 -5.92 13.78 12.49
C LEU A 114 -5.81 14.70 13.69
N LYS A 115 -5.50 15.99 13.49
CA LYS A 115 -5.28 16.97 14.56
C LYS A 115 -6.40 17.03 15.62
N PRO A 116 -7.71 17.07 15.28
CA PRO A 116 -8.78 17.12 16.29
C PRO A 116 -8.89 15.86 17.16
N GLU A 117 -8.44 14.71 16.66
CA GLU A 117 -8.52 13.42 17.36
C GLU A 117 -7.30 13.16 18.28
N MET A 118 -6.29 14.03 18.24
CA MET A 118 -4.99 13.80 18.85
C MET A 118 -4.79 14.63 20.11
N SER A 119 -4.10 14.05 21.09
CA SER A 119 -3.79 14.71 22.37
C SER A 119 -2.38 14.38 22.84
N GLY A 120 -1.86 15.22 23.75
CA GLY A 120 -0.57 14.99 24.41
C GLY A 120 0.61 14.95 23.42
N PRO A 121 1.56 14.00 23.57
CA PRO A 121 2.75 13.91 22.71
C PRO A 121 2.43 13.73 21.22
N ALA A 122 1.35 13.03 20.87
CA ALA A 122 0.97 12.81 19.47
C ALA A 122 0.58 14.12 18.78
N LEU A 123 -0.11 15.01 19.48
CA LEU A 123 -0.48 16.34 18.96
C LEU A 123 0.77 17.18 18.69
N ALA A 124 1.74 17.20 19.62
CA ALA A 124 3.00 17.93 19.42
C ALA A 124 3.79 17.42 18.20
N VAL A 125 3.78 16.12 17.94
CA VAL A 125 4.43 15.53 16.76
C VAL A 125 3.75 15.99 15.46
N ILE A 126 2.42 16.01 15.44
CA ILE A 126 1.64 16.45 14.28
C ILE A 126 1.85 17.95 14.02
N GLU A 127 1.87 18.78 15.06
CA GLU A 127 2.16 20.22 14.93
C GLU A 127 3.58 20.49 14.45
N ASN A 128 4.55 19.69 14.88
CA ASN A 128 5.93 19.77 14.40
C ASN A 128 6.03 19.37 12.92
N LEU A 129 5.28 18.34 12.49
CA LEU A 129 5.21 17.96 11.08
C LEU A 129 4.51 19.00 10.22
N GLU A 130 3.48 19.66 10.73
CA GLU A 130 2.75 20.74 10.05
C GLU A 130 3.66 21.93 9.74
N LYS A 131 4.61 22.23 10.64
CA LYS A 131 5.57 23.35 10.52
C LYS A 131 6.85 22.99 9.76
N ALA A 132 7.08 21.71 9.45
CA ALA A 132 8.27 21.29 8.74
C ALA A 132 8.28 21.84 7.31
N SER A 133 9.45 22.24 6.83
CA SER A 133 9.62 22.73 5.46
C SER A 133 9.49 21.61 4.43
N GLU A 134 9.13 21.94 3.19
CA GLU A 134 9.08 20.98 2.07
C GLU A 134 10.42 20.21 1.92
N GLN A 135 11.54 20.89 2.16
CA GLN A 135 12.87 20.28 2.07
C GLN A 135 13.11 19.23 3.16
N GLU A 136 12.71 19.52 4.41
CA GLU A 136 12.83 18.56 5.52
C GLU A 136 11.91 17.35 5.30
N LEU A 137 10.69 17.58 4.82
CA LEU A 137 9.74 16.52 4.48
C LEU A 137 10.32 15.59 3.39
N GLU A 138 10.92 16.15 2.34
CA GLU A 138 11.57 15.37 1.28
C GLU A 138 12.80 14.59 1.76
N GLN A 139 13.58 15.15 2.68
CA GLN A 139 14.72 14.44 3.30
C GLN A 139 14.24 13.24 4.11
N MET A 140 13.21 13.43 4.95
CA MET A 140 12.61 12.34 5.72
C MET A 140 12.00 11.28 4.80
N ALA A 141 11.27 11.67 3.74
CA ALA A 141 10.71 10.73 2.77
C ALA A 141 11.81 9.91 2.07
N SER A 142 12.91 10.57 1.66
CA SER A 142 14.05 9.91 1.03
C SER A 142 14.72 8.91 1.97
N ALA A 143 14.95 9.29 3.23
CA ALA A 143 15.51 8.42 4.26
C ALA A 143 14.63 7.17 4.50
N LEU A 144 13.30 7.34 4.54
CA LEU A 144 12.36 6.21 4.67
C LEU A 144 12.47 5.22 3.51
N PHE A 145 12.65 5.68 2.26
CA PHE A 145 12.79 4.78 1.11
C PHE A 145 14.11 3.99 1.10
N VAL A 146 15.19 4.56 1.64
CA VAL A 146 16.47 3.85 1.78
C VAL A 146 16.59 3.07 3.10
N SER A 147 15.52 3.04 3.90
CA SER A 147 15.47 2.38 5.22
C SER A 147 16.44 2.97 6.25
N ASP A 148 16.79 4.24 6.11
CA ASP A 148 17.56 4.99 7.11
C ASP A 148 16.62 5.55 8.19
N PHE A 149 16.26 4.67 9.13
CA PHE A 149 15.37 5.01 10.24
C PHE A 149 16.07 5.81 11.35
N ALA A 150 17.39 6.01 11.29
CA ALA A 150 18.09 6.87 12.25
C ALA A 150 17.86 8.36 11.94
N SER A 151 17.72 8.68 10.65
CA SER A 151 17.51 10.05 10.16
C SER A 151 16.05 10.52 10.25
N VAL A 152 15.11 9.64 10.60
CA VAL A 152 13.68 9.97 10.73
C VAL A 152 13.18 9.53 12.10
N SER A 153 12.61 10.46 12.86
CA SER A 153 12.09 10.13 14.18
C SER A 153 10.90 9.16 14.07
N SER A 154 10.88 8.15 14.93
CA SER A 154 9.96 7.01 14.87
C SER A 154 8.48 7.40 15.04
N ASP A 155 8.25 8.53 15.69
CA ASP A 155 6.95 9.17 15.89
C ASP A 155 6.40 9.83 14.62
N LYS A 156 7.27 10.39 13.77
CA LYS A 156 6.90 11.05 12.50
C LYS A 156 6.72 10.06 11.36
N ALA A 157 7.48 8.98 11.37
CA ALA A 157 7.51 8.00 10.30
C ALA A 157 6.11 7.45 9.89
N PRO A 158 5.18 7.11 10.81
CA PRO A 158 3.86 6.61 10.45
C PRO A 158 3.02 7.58 9.61
N PHE A 159 3.10 8.89 9.88
CA PHE A 159 2.35 9.93 9.17
C PHE A 159 2.93 10.16 7.77
N ILE A 160 4.26 10.25 7.66
CA ILE A 160 4.93 10.40 6.37
C ILE A 160 4.67 9.17 5.49
N TRP A 161 4.80 7.96 6.06
CA TRP A 161 4.47 6.74 5.32
C TRP A 161 3.01 6.69 4.90
N ALA A 162 2.10 7.27 5.69
CA ALA A 162 0.70 7.34 5.34
C ALA A 162 0.42 8.13 4.08
N ALA A 163 0.98 9.33 3.98
CA ALA A 163 0.86 10.16 2.79
C ALA A 163 1.53 9.51 1.57
N LEU A 164 2.75 8.99 1.72
CA LEU A 164 3.48 8.36 0.62
C LEU A 164 2.78 7.10 0.10
N SER A 165 2.32 6.21 1.00
CA SER A 165 1.60 5.02 0.56
C SER A 165 0.27 5.37 -0.13
N LEU A 166 -0.44 6.40 0.35
CA LEU A 166 -1.63 6.89 -0.32
C LEU A 166 -1.33 7.43 -1.72
N TYR A 167 -0.28 8.25 -1.86
CA TYR A 167 0.17 8.79 -3.15
C TYR A 167 0.50 7.68 -4.16
N TRP A 168 1.28 6.67 -3.75
CA TRP A 168 1.60 5.54 -4.62
C TRP A 168 0.39 4.65 -4.94
N ALA A 169 -0.53 4.48 -3.99
CA ALA A 169 -1.76 3.73 -4.22
C ALA A 169 -2.65 4.43 -5.26
N GLN A 170 -2.74 5.77 -5.21
CA GLN A 170 -3.44 6.57 -6.22
C GLN A 170 -2.78 6.42 -7.60
N MET A 171 -1.45 6.58 -7.70
CA MET A 171 -0.74 6.35 -8.97
C MET A 171 -0.96 4.95 -9.54
N ALA A 172 -0.92 3.92 -8.69
CA ALA A 172 -1.14 2.55 -9.11
C ALA A 172 -2.57 2.30 -9.64
N SER A 173 -3.57 3.04 -9.13
CA SER A 173 -4.95 2.97 -9.61
C SER A 173 -5.17 3.63 -10.98
N LEU A 174 -4.26 4.52 -11.39
CA LEU A 174 -4.30 5.18 -12.70
C LEU A 174 -3.69 4.33 -13.83
N ILE A 175 -3.03 3.21 -13.51
CA ILE A 175 -2.43 2.33 -14.52
C ILE A 175 -3.55 1.51 -15.20
N PRO A 176 -3.69 1.59 -16.54
CA PRO A 176 -4.66 0.77 -17.25
C PRO A 176 -4.35 -0.71 -17.10
N GLU A 177 -5.33 -1.53 -16.69
CA GLU A 177 -5.15 -2.98 -16.47
C GLU A 177 -4.59 -3.70 -17.70
N LYS A 178 -4.94 -3.24 -18.92
CA LYS A 178 -4.48 -3.80 -20.20
C LYS A 178 -3.02 -3.53 -20.56
N ARG A 179 -2.34 -2.63 -19.84
CA ARG A 179 -0.94 -2.22 -20.12
C ARG A 179 0.03 -2.68 -19.04
N ALA A 180 -0.43 -3.44 -18.04
CA ALA A 180 0.50 -4.18 -17.20
C ALA A 180 1.21 -5.24 -18.08
N PRO A 181 2.55 -5.32 -18.02
CA PRO A 181 3.27 -6.31 -18.80
C PRO A 181 2.84 -7.71 -18.36
N ASN A 182 2.24 -8.49 -19.28
CA ASN A 182 2.00 -9.92 -19.15
C ASN A 182 3.36 -10.65 -19.07
N THR A 183 4.02 -10.57 -17.93
CA THR A 183 5.31 -11.23 -17.69
C THR A 183 5.07 -12.54 -16.94
N ALA A 184 4.34 -13.45 -17.58
CA ALA A 184 4.16 -14.83 -17.11
C ALA A 184 5.44 -15.68 -17.23
N ASN A 185 6.46 -15.24 -17.98
CA ASN A 185 7.63 -16.08 -18.32
C ASN A 185 8.96 -15.68 -17.69
N SER A 186 8.96 -15.06 -16.51
CA SER A 186 10.16 -15.19 -15.68
C SER A 186 9.76 -15.39 -14.23
N ALA A 187 10.23 -16.49 -13.64
CA ALA A 187 10.10 -16.84 -12.22
C ALA A 187 10.71 -15.79 -11.26
N SER A 188 11.26 -14.71 -11.81
CA SER A 188 11.70 -13.54 -11.08
C SER A 188 10.69 -12.38 -11.12
N SER A 189 9.62 -12.43 -11.92
CA SER A 189 8.68 -11.34 -12.27
C SER A 189 7.29 -11.41 -11.63
N ALA A 190 7.08 -12.24 -10.60
CA ALA A 190 6.04 -11.99 -9.59
C ALA A 190 6.41 -10.77 -8.70
N ARG A 191 6.92 -9.72 -9.34
CA ARG A 191 7.41 -8.47 -8.77
C ARG A 191 6.27 -7.47 -8.91
N CYS A 192 5.80 -6.92 -7.80
CA CYS A 192 4.89 -5.77 -7.82
C CYS A 192 5.39 -4.75 -8.85
N ALA A 193 4.50 -4.19 -9.67
CA ALA A 193 4.80 -3.10 -10.62
C ALA A 193 5.43 -1.86 -9.94
N ALA A 194 5.43 -1.83 -8.61
CA ALA A 194 6.31 -1.04 -7.76
C ALA A 194 7.24 -2.00 -7.00
N ARG A 195 8.50 -2.14 -7.40
CA ARG A 195 9.50 -2.92 -6.64
C ARG A 195 9.74 -2.22 -5.30
N CYS A 196 8.91 -2.50 -4.30
CA CYS A 196 9.10 -2.01 -2.95
C CYS A 196 9.84 -3.09 -2.18
N ARG A 197 11.16 -2.94 -2.04
CA ARG A 197 12.01 -3.85 -1.27
C ARG A 197 11.85 -3.61 0.24
N SER A 198 10.61 -3.49 0.72
CA SER A 198 10.30 -3.36 2.16
C SER A 198 9.90 -4.74 2.68
N PRO A 199 10.36 -5.16 3.88
CA PRO A 199 10.20 -6.54 4.34
C PRO A 199 8.71 -6.87 4.49
N ALA A 200 8.23 -7.75 3.61
CA ALA A 200 6.86 -8.23 3.63
C ALA A 200 6.60 -9.02 4.93
N SER A 201 5.78 -8.46 5.81
CA SER A 201 5.21 -9.17 6.95
C SER A 201 4.01 -10.00 6.48
N CYS A 202 4.26 -11.07 5.73
CA CYS A 202 3.25 -12.10 5.42
C CYS A 202 3.95 -13.35 4.85
N LYS A 203 4.33 -14.29 5.72
CA LYS A 203 5.07 -15.49 5.32
C LYS A 203 4.19 -16.63 4.78
N SER A 204 2.85 -16.52 4.75
CA SER A 204 1.97 -17.68 4.47
C SER A 204 0.80 -17.49 3.50
N ALA A 205 0.62 -16.33 2.84
CA ALA A 205 -0.48 -16.16 1.87
C ALA A 205 -0.02 -16.41 0.41
N PRO A 206 -0.86 -17.02 -0.46
CA PRO A 206 -0.59 -17.14 -1.90
C PRO A 206 -0.55 -15.77 -2.61
N LEU A 207 -1.00 -14.73 -1.91
CA LEU A 207 -1.06 -13.34 -2.33
C LEU A 207 -0.12 -12.48 -1.46
N ARG A 208 0.76 -11.69 -2.08
CA ARG A 208 1.69 -10.76 -1.39
C ARG A 208 1.27 -9.32 -1.65
N GLY A 209 0.83 -8.62 -0.60
CA GLY A 209 0.52 -7.18 -0.66
C GLY A 209 1.78 -6.32 -0.59
N CYS A 210 1.84 -5.28 -1.41
CA CYS A 210 2.85 -4.24 -1.34
C CYS A 210 2.51 -3.27 -0.20
N ALA A 211 3.44 -3.04 0.72
CA ALA A 211 3.24 -2.13 1.86
C ALA A 211 3.03 -0.66 1.42
N ILE A 212 3.51 -0.29 0.23
CA ILE A 212 3.50 1.09 -0.26
C ILE A 212 2.28 1.35 -1.14
N CYS A 213 2.06 0.57 -2.21
CA CYS A 213 0.94 0.81 -3.13
C CYS A 213 -0.28 -0.08 -2.87
N THR A 214 -0.23 -0.97 -1.87
CA THR A 214 -1.29 -1.96 -1.56
C THR A 214 -1.67 -2.93 -2.68
N ALA A 215 -0.99 -2.86 -3.83
CA ALA A 215 -1.12 -3.84 -4.91
C ALA A 215 -0.76 -5.24 -4.40
N THR A 216 -1.49 -6.24 -4.86
CA THR A 216 -1.32 -7.61 -4.40
C THR A 216 -0.84 -8.49 -5.56
N CYS A 217 0.30 -9.16 -5.40
CA CYS A 217 0.81 -10.10 -6.38
C CYS A 217 0.42 -11.52 -6.00
N ALA A 218 -0.10 -12.29 -6.95
CA ALA A 218 -0.34 -13.71 -6.78
C ALA A 218 0.93 -14.51 -7.09
N LYS A 219 1.25 -15.49 -6.24
CA LYS A 219 2.29 -16.47 -6.53
C LYS A 219 1.66 -17.53 -7.43
N LEU A 220 2.05 -17.55 -8.71
CA LEU A 220 1.73 -18.69 -9.59
C LEU A 220 2.47 -19.91 -9.04
N SER A 221 1.74 -20.92 -8.59
CA SER A 221 2.29 -22.25 -8.31
C SER A 221 2.81 -22.83 -9.62
N GLY A 222 4.14 -22.94 -9.73
CA GLY A 222 4.78 -23.55 -10.89
C GLY A 222 4.49 -25.05 -10.97
N THR A 223 4.32 -25.50 -12.22
CA THR A 223 4.52 -26.89 -12.68
C THR A 223 5.93 -27.38 -12.38
#